data_AF-A0A9P4LHL9-F1
#
_entry.id   AF-A0A9P4LHL9-F1
#
_cell.length_a   1.000
_cell.length_b   1.000
_cell.length_c   1.000
_cell.angle_alpha   90.00
_cell.angle_beta   90.00
_cell.angle_gamma   90.00
#
_symmetry.space_group_name_H-M   'P 1'
#
loop_
_entity.id
_entity.type
_entity.pdbx_description
1 polymer ?
#
loop_
_entity_poly.entity_id
_entity_poly.type
_entity_poly.pdbx_seq_one_letter_code
_entity_poly.pdbx_strand_id
1 'polypeptide(L)'
;MENAPNLSTPSWSSSGGSGLLIMLDLDTPYDNTRVSSLHWLVTDVTLANNVVSPTAQNPGQLNKPSSRVSYQMPEPPIGDVAHTYAFYLFAPTPASFTIPSSYSKLADSRTPFNLTRFLADCGLDQQSVVARNDFRVRNLAGTPTGSFPPPRASKTVLALSSAAAPSQTGAVSQGVSTNLGVVGQGILGSMAAVLTVFSAFIIV
;
A
#
# COMPACT_ATOMS: atom_id res chain seq x y z
N MET A 1 -18.15 -9.97 -19.78
CA MET A 1 -16.74 -9.83 -19.37
C MET A 1 -16.69 -8.64 -18.46
N GLU A 2 -16.18 -8.80 -17.24
CA GLU A 2 -15.97 -7.67 -16.33
C GLU A 2 -14.67 -6.96 -16.70
N ASN A 3 -14.72 -5.63 -16.69
CA ASN A 3 -13.59 -4.81 -17.13
C ASN A 3 -12.69 -4.49 -15.94
N ALA A 4 -11.40 -4.72 -16.10
CA ALA A 4 -10.40 -4.27 -15.15
C ALA A 4 -10.39 -2.73 -15.05
N PRO A 5 -10.07 -2.14 -13.89
CA PRO A 5 -10.17 -0.70 -13.70
C PRO A 5 -9.13 0.08 -14.52
N ASN A 6 -9.46 1.34 -14.82
CA ASN A 6 -8.48 2.29 -15.33
C ASN A 6 -7.66 2.81 -14.15
N LEU A 7 -6.34 2.80 -14.32
CA LEU A 7 -5.40 3.20 -13.29
C LEU A 7 -4.48 4.28 -13.84
N SER A 8 -4.23 5.29 -13.03
CA SER A 8 -3.23 6.32 -13.31
C SER A 8 -2.38 6.61 -12.08
N THR A 9 -1.08 6.82 -12.28
CA THR A 9 -0.14 7.09 -11.19
C THR A 9 0.28 8.56 -11.20
N PRO A 10 0.39 9.21 -10.04
CA PRO A 10 0.98 10.55 -9.94
C PRO A 10 2.51 10.52 -9.85
N SER A 11 3.14 9.34 -9.78
CA SER A 11 4.60 9.23 -9.68
C SER A 11 5.12 7.97 -10.35
N TRP A 12 5.99 8.17 -11.34
CA TRP A 12 6.81 7.17 -12.02
C TRP A 12 7.78 7.90 -12.95
N SER A 13 9.10 7.67 -12.82
CA SER A 13 10.07 8.09 -13.84
C SER A 13 10.15 7.08 -15.00
N SER A 14 9.62 7.42 -16.19
CA SER A 14 9.57 6.47 -17.33
C SER A 14 10.96 6.05 -17.84
N SER A 15 12.01 6.78 -17.49
CA SER A 15 13.41 6.45 -17.80
C SER A 15 13.90 5.13 -17.18
N GLY A 16 13.14 4.57 -16.22
CA GLY A 16 13.52 3.35 -15.51
C GLY A 16 13.13 2.04 -16.20
N GLY A 17 12.25 2.04 -17.19
CA GLY A 17 11.70 0.82 -17.80
C GLY A 17 10.27 0.50 -17.35
N SER A 18 9.85 -0.76 -17.54
CA SER A 18 8.48 -1.21 -17.26
C SER A 18 8.25 -1.49 -15.77
N GLY A 19 6.99 -1.62 -15.37
CA GLY A 19 6.57 -1.87 -13.99
C GLY A 19 5.76 -3.15 -13.83
N LEU A 20 5.46 -3.43 -12.57
CA LEU A 20 4.63 -4.55 -12.12
C LEU A 20 3.43 -4.01 -11.34
N LEU A 21 2.22 -4.42 -11.71
CA LEU A 21 0.99 -4.08 -11.02
C LEU A 21 0.40 -5.33 -10.34
N ILE A 22 0.06 -5.20 -9.07
CA ILE A 22 -0.56 -6.25 -8.26
C ILE A 22 -1.82 -5.69 -7.62
N MET A 23 -2.93 -6.43 -7.70
CA MET A 23 -4.13 -6.19 -6.90
C MET A 23 -4.32 -7.36 -5.93
N LEU A 24 -4.47 -7.06 -4.64
CA LEU A 24 -4.69 -8.04 -3.58
C LEU A 24 -5.99 -7.74 -2.83
N ASP A 25 -6.80 -8.76 -2.56
CA ASP A 25 -7.70 -8.74 -1.41
C ASP A 25 -6.88 -9.08 -0.17
N LEU A 26 -6.92 -8.22 0.85
CA LEU A 26 -6.11 -8.38 2.05
C LEU A 26 -6.84 -9.05 3.21
N ASP A 27 -8.14 -9.33 3.05
CA ASP A 27 -9.02 -9.78 4.11
C ASP A 27 -9.78 -11.06 3.72
N THR A 28 -9.25 -11.85 2.79
CA THR A 28 -9.85 -13.13 2.39
C THR A 28 -9.87 -14.12 3.56
N PRO A 29 -11.02 -14.71 3.92
CA PRO A 29 -11.09 -15.74 4.95
C PRO A 29 -10.48 -17.06 4.45
N TYR A 30 -9.55 -17.64 5.21
CA TYR A 30 -8.89 -18.91 4.90
C TYR A 30 -8.44 -19.58 6.21
N ASP A 31 -8.82 -20.85 6.42
CA ASP A 31 -8.49 -21.64 7.61
C ASP A 31 -8.70 -20.89 8.95
N ASN A 32 -9.88 -20.27 9.13
CA ASN A 32 -10.24 -19.45 10.31
C ASN A 32 -9.32 -18.24 10.58
N THR A 33 -8.61 -17.78 9.55
CA THR A 33 -7.78 -16.57 9.59
C THR A 33 -8.02 -15.69 8.38
N ARG A 34 -7.43 -14.49 8.36
CA ARG A 34 -7.46 -13.56 7.22
C ARG A 34 -6.12 -13.63 6.51
N VAL A 35 -6.14 -13.90 5.20
CA VAL A 35 -4.95 -13.97 4.35
C VAL A 35 -5.11 -13.04 3.15
N SER A 36 -4.03 -12.79 2.43
CA SER A 36 -4.11 -12.09 1.15
C SER A 36 -4.46 -13.05 0.01
N SER A 37 -5.26 -12.59 -0.95
CA SER A 37 -5.62 -13.27 -2.20
C SER A 37 -5.25 -12.40 -3.39
N LEU A 38 -4.68 -13.01 -4.43
CA LEU A 38 -4.28 -12.30 -5.65
C LEU A 38 -5.47 -12.11 -6.61
N HIS A 39 -5.86 -10.85 -6.83
CA HIS A 39 -6.93 -10.51 -7.78
C HIS A 39 -6.41 -10.19 -9.18
N TRP A 40 -5.20 -9.65 -9.29
CA TRP A 40 -4.62 -9.25 -10.58
C TRP A 40 -3.10 -9.17 -10.52
N LEU A 41 -2.42 -9.65 -11.56
CA LEU A 41 -0.97 -9.52 -11.73
C LEU A 41 -0.66 -9.15 -13.18
N VAL A 42 -0.05 -7.99 -13.38
CA VAL A 42 0.31 -7.48 -14.70
C VAL A 42 1.79 -7.11 -14.73
N THR A 43 2.51 -7.63 -15.72
CA THR A 43 3.90 -7.24 -16.00
C THR A 43 3.95 -6.26 -17.16
N ASP A 44 5.12 -5.68 -17.37
CA ASP A 44 5.39 -4.81 -18.51
C ASP A 44 4.49 -3.56 -18.53
N VAL A 45 4.06 -3.12 -17.33
CA VAL A 45 3.25 -1.91 -17.18
C VAL A 45 4.08 -0.73 -17.64
N THR A 46 3.46 0.19 -18.38
CA THR A 46 4.13 1.42 -18.86
C THR A 46 3.21 2.62 -18.69
N LEU A 47 3.77 3.83 -18.73
CA LEU A 47 2.98 5.05 -18.82
C LEU A 47 2.44 5.22 -20.25
N ALA A 48 1.15 5.55 -20.35
CA ALA A 48 0.51 5.89 -21.61
C ALA A 48 0.87 7.32 -22.05
N ASN A 49 0.56 7.63 -23.32
CA ASN A 49 0.53 8.99 -23.88
C ASN A 49 1.83 9.80 -23.73
N ASN A 50 2.99 9.13 -23.72
CA ASN A 50 4.32 9.76 -23.60
C ASN A 50 4.49 10.63 -22.34
N VAL A 51 3.71 10.39 -21.28
CA VAL A 51 3.94 11.05 -20.00
C VAL A 51 5.26 10.52 -19.42
N VAL A 52 6.26 11.41 -19.29
CA VAL A 52 7.60 11.04 -18.80
C VAL A 52 7.70 11.19 -17.28
N SER A 53 6.97 12.15 -16.73
CA SER A 53 6.98 12.50 -15.31
C SER A 53 5.56 12.88 -14.84
N PRO A 54 4.73 11.91 -14.45
CA PRO A 54 3.41 12.15 -13.88
C PRO A 54 3.49 13.01 -12.61
N THR A 55 2.38 13.69 -12.30
CA THR A 55 2.19 14.43 -11.05
C THR A 55 0.81 14.15 -10.47
N ALA A 56 0.54 14.60 -9.25
CA ALA A 56 -0.80 14.50 -8.65
C ALA A 56 -1.87 15.26 -9.46
N GLN A 57 -1.51 16.37 -10.10
CA GLN A 57 -2.43 17.19 -10.90
C GLN A 57 -2.59 16.66 -12.34
N ASN A 58 -1.61 15.92 -12.84
CA ASN A 58 -1.65 15.29 -14.16
C ASN A 58 -1.13 13.85 -14.06
N PRO A 59 -1.96 12.92 -13.56
CA PRO A 59 -1.55 11.54 -13.35
C PRO A 59 -1.38 10.81 -14.69
N GLY A 60 -0.32 10.02 -14.80
CA GLY A 60 -0.01 9.24 -15.99
C GLY A 60 -0.84 7.96 -16.02
N GLN A 61 -1.67 7.80 -17.05
CA GLN A 61 -2.45 6.57 -17.24
C GLN A 61 -1.53 5.37 -17.46
N LEU A 62 -1.92 4.21 -16.91
CA LEU A 62 -1.14 2.98 -17.04
C LEU A 62 -1.62 2.11 -18.21
N ASN A 63 -0.68 1.78 -19.09
CA ASN A 63 -0.80 0.70 -20.07
C ASN A 63 -0.49 -0.65 -19.40
N LYS A 64 -1.31 -1.67 -19.69
CA LYS A 64 -1.28 -2.97 -19.01
C LYS A 64 -1.27 -4.12 -20.04
N PRO A 65 -0.14 -4.32 -20.75
CA PRO A 65 -0.10 -5.17 -21.94
C PRO A 65 -0.06 -6.68 -21.64
N SER A 66 0.46 -7.09 -20.47
CA SER A 66 0.73 -8.50 -20.16
C SER A 66 0.15 -8.89 -18.80
N SER A 67 -1.04 -9.49 -18.79
CA SER A 67 -1.63 -10.03 -17.56
C SER A 67 -1.11 -11.45 -17.33
N ARG A 68 -0.36 -11.66 -16.25
CA ARG A 68 0.11 -12.99 -15.81
C ARG A 68 -0.97 -13.73 -15.02
N VAL A 69 -1.79 -12.98 -14.30
CA VAL A 69 -3.02 -13.46 -13.66
C VAL A 69 -4.11 -12.49 -14.05
N SER A 70 -5.18 -12.96 -14.69
CA SER A 70 -6.28 -12.10 -15.16
C SER A 70 -7.04 -11.47 -14.00
N TYR A 71 -7.54 -10.26 -14.22
CA TYR A 71 -8.36 -9.53 -13.24
C TYR A 71 -9.58 -10.35 -12.82
N GLN A 72 -9.81 -10.41 -11.51
CA GLN A 72 -11.05 -10.87 -10.89
C GLN A 72 -11.67 -9.72 -10.11
N MET A 73 -12.97 -9.47 -10.34
CA MET A 73 -13.65 -8.40 -9.60
C MET A 73 -13.71 -8.69 -8.10
N PRO A 74 -13.85 -7.64 -7.27
CA PRO A 74 -14.21 -7.78 -5.87
C PRO A 74 -15.50 -8.57 -5.67
N GLU A 75 -15.43 -9.69 -4.94
CA GLU A 75 -16.58 -10.52 -4.59
C GLU A 75 -16.45 -11.03 -3.15
N PRO A 76 -16.51 -10.14 -2.14
CA PRO A 76 -16.40 -10.58 -0.75
C PRO A 76 -17.62 -11.44 -0.35
N PRO A 77 -17.46 -12.42 0.55
CA PRO A 77 -18.57 -13.26 1.00
C PRO A 77 -19.71 -12.45 1.66
N ILE A 78 -20.94 -12.93 1.49
CA ILE A 78 -22.14 -12.32 2.10
C ILE A 78 -22.04 -12.41 3.62
N GLY A 79 -22.26 -11.29 4.30
CA GLY A 79 -22.24 -11.22 5.77
C GLY A 79 -20.85 -11.03 6.36
N ASP A 80 -19.81 -11.05 5.54
CA ASP A 80 -18.45 -10.78 5.98
C ASP A 80 -18.22 -9.29 6.27
N VAL A 81 -17.05 -8.95 6.82
CA VAL A 81 -16.54 -7.60 6.96
C VAL A 81 -16.26 -6.99 5.59
N ALA A 82 -16.06 -5.67 5.53
CA ALA A 82 -15.61 -5.06 4.28
C ALA A 82 -14.15 -5.44 4.00
N HIS A 83 -13.90 -6.10 2.86
CA HIS A 83 -12.59 -6.50 2.38
C HIS A 83 -11.85 -5.31 1.76
N THR A 84 -10.55 -5.17 2.04
CA THR A 84 -9.68 -4.16 1.44
C THR A 84 -8.98 -4.72 0.21
N TYR A 85 -9.29 -4.15 -0.96
CA TYR A 85 -8.65 -4.44 -2.23
C TYR A 85 -7.57 -3.40 -2.51
N ALA A 86 -6.31 -3.80 -2.42
CA ALA A 86 -5.15 -2.93 -2.52
C ALA A 86 -4.40 -3.14 -3.84
N PHE A 87 -4.13 -2.04 -4.53
CA PHE A 87 -3.28 -1.96 -5.71
C PHE A 87 -1.89 -1.51 -5.31
N TYR A 88 -0.88 -2.23 -5.81
CA TYR A 88 0.53 -1.90 -5.67
C TYR A 88 1.14 -1.78 -7.06
N LEU A 89 1.86 -0.69 -7.31
CA LEU A 89 2.73 -0.57 -8.47
C LEU A 89 4.17 -0.54 -8.03
N PHE A 90 4.95 -1.42 -8.62
CA PHE A 90 6.38 -1.48 -8.48
C PHE A 90 7.00 -0.98 -9.78
N ALA A 91 7.84 0.04 -9.70
CA ALA A 91 8.51 0.56 -10.88
C ALA A 91 9.81 1.31 -10.52
N PRO A 92 10.81 1.27 -11.41
CA PRO A 92 10.93 0.33 -12.50
C PRO A 92 11.20 -1.10 -12.00
N THR A 93 10.82 -2.09 -12.79
CA THR A 93 11.31 -3.47 -12.60
C THR A 93 12.73 -3.59 -13.18
N PRO A 94 13.61 -4.41 -12.58
CA PRO A 94 14.95 -4.66 -13.12
C PRO A 94 14.89 -5.18 -14.57
N ALA A 95 15.90 -4.89 -15.39
CA ALA A 95 15.95 -5.36 -16.78
C ALA A 95 15.90 -6.91 -16.91
N SER A 96 16.36 -7.63 -15.88
CA SER A 96 16.31 -9.08 -15.77
C SER A 96 15.10 -9.59 -14.98
N PHE A 97 14.05 -8.78 -14.81
CA PHE A 97 12.87 -9.17 -14.04
C PHE A 97 12.20 -10.39 -14.67
N THR A 98 12.04 -11.44 -13.86
CA THR A 98 11.31 -12.64 -14.24
C THR A 98 10.53 -13.13 -13.04
N ILE A 99 9.30 -13.58 -13.26
CA ILE A 99 8.52 -14.28 -12.23
C ILE A 99 9.03 -15.72 -12.15
N PRO A 100 9.50 -16.19 -10.98
CA PRO A 100 9.97 -17.57 -10.81
C PRO A 100 8.91 -18.61 -11.20
N SER A 101 9.35 -19.77 -11.71
CA SER A 101 8.47 -20.85 -12.16
C SER A 101 7.61 -21.45 -11.04
N SER A 102 8.00 -21.29 -9.77
CA SER A 102 7.19 -21.62 -8.60
C SER A 102 5.83 -20.91 -8.58
N TYR A 103 5.71 -19.76 -9.25
CA TYR A 103 4.48 -18.98 -9.37
C TYR A 103 3.68 -19.27 -10.64
N SER A 104 4.04 -20.32 -11.41
CA SER A 104 3.35 -20.70 -12.65
C SER A 104 1.86 -21.01 -12.46
N LYS A 105 1.46 -21.43 -11.26
CA LYS A 105 0.07 -21.77 -10.91
C LYS A 105 -0.73 -20.63 -10.28
N LEU A 106 -0.20 -19.40 -10.23
CA LEU A 106 -0.91 -18.27 -9.61
C LEU A 106 -2.25 -17.93 -10.29
N ALA A 107 -2.44 -18.33 -11.55
CA ALA A 107 -3.74 -18.17 -12.21
C ALA A 107 -4.82 -19.07 -11.59
N ASP A 108 -4.43 -20.25 -11.11
CA ASP A 108 -5.31 -21.29 -10.57
C ASP A 108 -5.41 -21.25 -9.03
N SER A 109 -4.31 -20.88 -8.36
CA SER A 109 -4.20 -20.82 -6.90
C SER A 109 -3.71 -19.45 -6.45
N ARG A 110 -4.68 -18.60 -6.10
CA ARG A 110 -4.49 -17.19 -5.73
C ARG A 110 -4.43 -16.95 -4.22
N THR A 111 -4.78 -17.95 -3.41
CA THR A 111 -4.95 -17.85 -1.96
C THR A 111 -4.33 -19.08 -1.27
N PRO A 112 -3.49 -18.89 -0.22
CA PRO A 112 -2.97 -17.63 0.28
C PRO A 112 -1.83 -17.07 -0.60
N PHE A 113 -1.78 -15.75 -0.76
CA PHE A 113 -0.69 -15.04 -1.46
C PHE A 113 0.21 -14.29 -0.47
N ASN A 114 1.52 -14.49 -0.57
CA ASN A 114 2.50 -13.77 0.24
C ASN A 114 3.27 -12.76 -0.61
N LEU A 115 2.85 -11.48 -0.53
CA LEU A 115 3.46 -10.40 -1.30
C LEU A 115 4.95 -10.22 -0.98
N THR A 116 5.34 -10.21 0.30
CA THR A 116 6.73 -10.02 0.70
C THR A 116 7.64 -11.11 0.13
N ARG A 117 7.19 -12.37 0.20
CA ARG A 117 7.94 -13.50 -0.37
C ARG A 117 8.02 -13.41 -1.88
N PHE A 118 6.90 -13.10 -2.55
CA PHE A 118 6.84 -12.92 -4.00
C PHE A 118 7.81 -11.83 -4.48
N LEU A 119 7.85 -10.68 -3.81
CA LEU A 119 8.78 -9.60 -4.15
C LEU A 119 10.23 -10.07 -3.99
N ALA A 120 10.57 -10.66 -2.84
CA ALA A 120 11.92 -11.15 -2.58
C ALA A 120 12.38 -12.17 -3.65
N ASP A 121 11.50 -13.10 -4.02
CA ASP A 121 11.80 -14.13 -5.03
C ASP A 121 11.92 -13.54 -6.45
N CYS A 122 11.30 -12.40 -6.72
CA CYS A 122 11.44 -11.65 -7.98
C CYS A 122 12.60 -10.62 -7.96
N GLY A 123 13.38 -10.55 -6.88
CA GLY A 123 14.43 -9.55 -6.72
C GLY A 123 13.92 -8.12 -6.55
N LEU A 124 12.68 -7.97 -6.07
CA LEU A 124 12.05 -6.70 -5.71
C LEU A 124 11.97 -6.56 -4.20
N ASP A 125 11.79 -5.33 -3.74
CA ASP A 125 11.54 -5.03 -2.34
C ASP A 125 10.37 -4.05 -2.18
N GLN A 126 10.10 -3.70 -0.93
CA GLN A 126 9.02 -2.78 -0.59
C GLN A 126 9.35 -1.32 -0.94
N GLN A 127 10.64 -1.00 -1.11
CA GLN A 127 11.09 0.33 -1.55
C GLN A 127 10.84 0.56 -3.04
N SER A 128 10.69 -0.53 -3.80
CA SER A 128 10.33 -0.52 -5.21
C SER A 128 8.87 -0.09 -5.47
N VAL A 129 8.03 0.03 -4.42
CA VAL A 129 6.65 0.52 -4.53
C VAL A 129 6.66 2.02 -4.82
N VAL A 130 6.21 2.41 -6.01
CA VAL A 130 6.11 3.83 -6.40
C VAL A 130 4.76 4.45 -6.14
N ALA A 131 3.71 3.62 -6.06
CA ALA A 131 2.37 4.08 -5.73
C ALA A 131 1.52 2.93 -5.17
N ARG A 132 0.54 3.31 -4.35
CA ARG A 132 -0.45 2.40 -3.76
C ARG A 132 -1.81 3.09 -3.69
N ASN A 133 -2.89 2.36 -3.89
CA ASN A 133 -4.22 2.79 -3.46
C ASN A 133 -5.04 1.58 -3.05
N ASP A 134 -6.11 1.78 -2.29
CA ASP A 134 -7.04 0.73 -1.94
C ASP A 134 -8.48 1.25 -1.88
N PHE A 135 -9.42 0.33 -2.05
CA PHE A 135 -10.83 0.55 -1.77
C PHE A 135 -11.38 -0.63 -0.96
N ARG A 136 -12.56 -0.43 -0.39
CA ARG A 136 -13.22 -1.46 0.42
C ARG A 136 -14.56 -1.84 -0.18
N VAL A 137 -14.83 -3.14 -0.25
CA VAL A 137 -16.12 -3.68 -0.71
C VAL A 137 -16.69 -4.57 0.37
N ARG A 138 -17.99 -4.49 0.56
CA ARG A 138 -18.74 -5.38 1.43
C ARG A 138 -19.97 -5.89 0.70
N ASN A 139 -20.22 -7.19 0.79
CA ASN A 139 -21.41 -7.79 0.24
C ASN A 139 -22.52 -7.82 1.29
N LEU A 140 -23.54 -6.99 1.08
CA LEU A 140 -24.72 -6.86 1.94
C LEU A 140 -25.95 -7.54 1.33
N ALA A 141 -25.82 -8.15 0.15
CA ALA A 141 -26.94 -8.75 -0.55
C ALA A 141 -27.15 -10.18 -0.04
N GLY A 142 -28.31 -10.43 0.59
CA GLY A 142 -28.71 -11.78 1.01
C GLY A 142 -28.45 -12.08 2.49
N THR A 143 -28.52 -13.36 2.84
CA THR A 143 -28.38 -13.86 4.22
C THR A 143 -26.98 -14.44 4.42
N PRO A 144 -26.25 -14.07 5.50
CA PRO A 144 -24.96 -14.68 5.81
C PRO A 144 -25.06 -16.20 5.91
N THR A 145 -24.18 -16.92 5.22
CA THR A 145 -24.19 -18.40 5.18
C THR A 145 -23.14 -19.05 6.08
N GLY A 146 -22.29 -18.27 6.74
CA GLY A 146 -21.20 -18.78 7.57
C GLY A 146 -20.70 -17.82 8.63
N SER A 147 -19.82 -18.33 9.48
CA SER A 147 -19.02 -17.53 10.41
C SER A 147 -17.70 -17.15 9.73
N PHE A 148 -17.24 -15.93 9.99
CA PHE A 148 -16.00 -15.42 9.42
C PHE A 148 -14.99 -15.08 10.53
N PRO A 149 -13.69 -15.19 10.25
CA PRO A 149 -12.66 -14.82 11.21
C PRO A 149 -12.76 -13.33 11.57
N PRO A 150 -12.25 -12.91 12.74
CA PRO A 150 -12.25 -11.51 13.13
C PRO A 150 -11.61 -10.60 12.06
N PRO A 151 -12.01 -9.31 12.00
CA PRO A 151 -11.33 -8.34 11.14
C PRO A 151 -9.82 -8.29 11.44
N ARG A 152 -9.00 -8.11 10.41
CA ARG A 152 -7.57 -7.86 10.57
C ARG A 152 -7.35 -6.57 11.38
N ALA A 153 -6.33 -6.56 12.24
CA ALA A 153 -5.96 -5.36 12.98
C ALA A 153 -5.58 -4.21 12.03
N SER A 154 -6.22 -3.06 12.19
CA SER A 154 -5.88 -1.84 11.45
C SER A 154 -4.48 -1.36 11.85
N LYS A 155 -3.60 -1.13 10.87
CA LYS A 155 -2.37 -0.35 11.11
C LYS A 155 -2.74 1.13 11.16
N THR A 156 -3.33 1.59 12.27
CA THR A 156 -3.39 3.02 12.57
C THR A 156 -1.98 3.46 12.93
N VAL A 157 -1.38 4.35 12.14
CA VAL A 157 -0.13 5.02 12.50
C VAL A 157 -0.31 5.66 13.87
N LEU A 158 0.65 5.44 14.77
CA LEU A 158 0.71 6.03 16.10
C LEU A 158 0.28 7.50 16.05
N ALA A 159 -0.87 7.80 16.66
CA ALA A 159 -1.21 9.17 17.00
C ALA A 159 -0.05 9.72 17.82
N LEU A 160 0.52 10.86 17.39
CA LEU A 160 1.40 11.66 18.21
C LEU A 160 0.71 11.86 19.57
N SER A 161 1.25 11.23 20.61
CA SER A 161 0.88 11.50 21.98
C SER A 161 1.42 12.87 22.36
N SER A 162 0.80 13.95 21.88
CA SER A 162 0.74 15.18 22.65
C SER A 162 -0.31 14.94 23.73
N ALA A 163 0.15 14.36 24.84
CA ALA A 163 -0.65 14.24 26.04
C ALA A 163 -1.17 15.65 26.40
N ALA A 164 -2.48 15.85 26.28
CA ALA A 164 -3.15 16.95 26.95
C ALA A 164 -3.01 16.71 28.45
N ALA A 165 -2.05 17.39 29.08
CA ALA A 165 -1.92 17.39 30.52
C ALA A 165 -3.16 18.11 31.13
N PRO A 166 -3.84 17.52 32.12
CA PRO A 166 -4.96 18.16 32.77
C PRO A 166 -4.50 19.34 33.63
N SER A 167 -5.27 20.41 33.58
CA SER A 167 -5.15 21.59 34.43
C SER A 167 -5.23 21.23 35.91
N GLN A 168 -4.25 21.62 36.71
CA GLN A 168 -4.39 21.76 38.16
C GLN A 168 -4.16 23.21 38.57
N THR A 169 -5.19 23.75 39.23
CA THR A 169 -5.27 25.06 39.85
C THR A 169 -4.66 24.97 41.26
N GLY A 170 -3.71 25.86 41.60
CA GLY A 170 -3.20 26.02 42.98
C GLY A 170 -1.90 26.83 43.07
N ALA A 171 -2.00 28.07 43.57
CA ALA A 171 -0.90 28.99 43.91
C ALA A 171 -0.10 28.48 45.16
N VAL A 172 1.06 28.95 45.63
CA VAL A 172 1.88 30.21 45.65
C VAL A 172 3.32 29.73 46.01
N SER A 173 4.47 30.27 45.56
CA SER A 173 5.24 31.36 46.22
C SER A 173 6.73 31.38 45.79
N GLN A 174 7.18 32.56 45.34
CA GLN A 174 8.46 33.29 45.51
C GLN A 174 9.85 32.62 45.33
N GLY A 175 10.73 33.32 44.59
CA GLY A 175 12.18 33.35 44.90
C GLY A 175 13.19 33.68 43.79
N VAL A 176 13.38 34.98 43.49
CA VAL A 176 14.66 35.69 43.18
C VAL A 176 15.69 35.15 42.15
N SER A 177 15.85 35.95 41.08
CA SER A 177 17.05 36.32 40.27
C SER A 177 18.43 35.66 40.50
N THR A 178 19.11 35.24 39.42
CA THR A 178 20.34 35.88 38.87
C THR A 178 20.81 35.25 37.54
N ASN A 179 21.30 36.11 36.64
CA ASN A 179 21.99 35.79 35.38
C ASN A 179 23.32 35.05 35.63
N LEU A 180 23.67 34.06 34.78
CA LEU A 180 25.05 33.80 34.33
C LEU A 180 25.07 32.77 33.18
N GLY A 181 25.51 33.19 32.01
CA GLY A 181 25.69 32.31 30.85
C GLY A 181 26.93 31.44 30.96
N VAL A 182 26.85 30.20 30.45
CA VAL A 182 28.00 29.39 30.04
C VAL A 182 27.62 28.60 28.79
N VAL A 183 28.56 28.62 27.86
CA VAL A 183 28.63 27.98 26.54
C VAL A 183 28.48 26.46 26.65
N GLY A 184 27.64 25.87 25.80
CA GLY A 184 27.55 24.42 25.62
C GLY A 184 27.16 24.09 24.18
N GLN A 185 28.17 23.81 23.35
CA GLN A 185 27.97 23.21 22.03
C GLN A 185 27.24 21.87 22.20
N GLY A 186 26.02 21.79 21.67
CA GLY A 186 25.27 20.55 21.49
C GLY A 186 25.02 20.33 20.01
N ILE A 187 25.69 19.32 19.46
CA ILE A 187 25.67 18.92 18.06
C ILE A 187 24.23 18.51 17.72
N LEU A 188 23.49 19.36 17.00
CA LEU A 188 22.21 18.99 16.40
C LEU A 188 22.49 18.04 15.23
N GLY A 189 22.61 16.75 15.56
CA GLY A 189 22.49 15.68 14.58
C GLY A 189 21.10 15.73 13.98
N SER A 190 21.00 16.29 12.77
CA SER A 190 19.80 16.25 11.95
C SER A 190 19.48 14.80 11.61
N MET A 191 18.62 14.17 12.41
CA MET A 191 17.89 12.99 11.98
C MET A 191 16.99 13.45 10.83
N ALA A 192 17.47 13.25 9.60
CA ALA A 192 16.64 13.34 8.42
C ALA A 192 15.53 12.29 8.57
N ALA A 193 14.35 12.73 8.98
CA ALA A 193 13.15 11.96 8.82
C ALA A 193 12.95 11.80 7.30
N VAL A 194 13.35 10.65 6.77
CA VAL A 194 12.96 10.25 5.41
C VAL A 194 11.47 9.97 5.48
N LEU A 195 10.69 11.02 5.27
CA LEU A 195 9.27 10.94 5.01
C LEU A 195 9.11 10.33 3.62
N THR A 196 9.02 9.00 3.55
CA THR A 196 8.59 8.32 2.33
C THR A 196 7.10 8.64 2.14
N VAL A 197 6.81 9.71 1.40
CA VAL A 197 5.46 9.97 0.90
C VAL A 197 5.19 8.92 -0.17
N PHE A 198 4.38 7.91 0.16
CA PHE A 198 3.81 7.04 -0.86
C PHE A 198 2.75 7.84 -1.62
N SER A 199 2.98 8.09 -2.90
CA SER A 199 1.96 8.74 -3.72
C SER A 199 0.81 7.77 -3.98
N ALA A 200 -0.42 8.27 -3.86
CA ALA A 200 -1.61 7.46 -4.05
C ALA A 200 -1.97 7.29 -5.53
N PHE A 201 -2.37 6.09 -5.95
CA PHE A 201 -3.00 5.88 -7.25
C PHE A 201 -4.33 6.63 -7.36
N ILE A 202 -4.68 7.03 -8.57
CA ILE A 202 -6.07 7.39 -8.90
C ILE A 202 -6.68 6.19 -9.63
N ILE A 203 -7.79 5.68 -9.08
CA ILE A 203 -8.63 4.64 -9.68
C ILE A 203 -9.84 5.39 -10.27
N VAL A 204 -10.05 5.28 -11.59
CA VAL A 204 -11.16 5.91 -12.31
C VAL A 204 -12.04 4.86 -12.96
#